data_AF-A0A350NRZ7-F1
#
_entry.id   AF-A0A350NRZ7-F1
#
_cell.length_a   1.000
_cell.length_b   1.000
_cell.length_c   1.000
_cell.angle_alpha   90.00
_cell.angle_beta   90.00
_cell.angle_gamma   90.00
#
_symmetry.space_group_name_H-M   'P 1'
#
loop_
_entity.id
_entity.type
_entity.pdbx_description
1 polymer ?
#
loop_
_entity_poly.entity_id
_entity_poly.type
_entity_poly.pdbx_seq_one_letter_code
_entity_poly.pdbx_strand_id
1 'polypeptide(L)'
;MVAASSIIFLIMISSASFGIINSTGALNNGIGVILRKVKVSNIPKTVVIWVITFLFSILGIIVGPEIQIPFTIIGISIALGLGYDLVVGLGMIMGGGYAGFNFGPINASILGTSHSIVGLPIFSGLPYRLVLWFFGTCLVALATTLYAKKIARNPEKSLVKDVDTKGLGLDQALEDYHLTGKHKLILVVLLLMFAAIIFGATKLGWYLDEMSTVFLIGGILAGYLYGYKTKEIIDLFIKGVSSAASIALILGIARGIQITLENGLIMDTIIHTLSAPLANLGPTLGAIFMSIITGIVHFFIPSGSGLAVSLMPVLSPLGTIIGISPQTTVLAFQVGATVPNYIFPTIGATMAMLGIARVPLDRWLRFAIKLTFWTFVISW
;
A
#
# COMPACT_ATOMS: atom_id res chain seq x y z
N MET A 1 -4.63 21.43 -0.05
CA MET A 1 -3.24 21.09 -0.43
C MET A 1 -2.26 21.15 0.74
N VAL A 2 -2.18 22.24 1.51
CA VAL A 2 -1.25 22.33 2.67
C VAL A 2 -1.47 21.20 3.68
N ALA A 3 -2.71 20.85 3.99
CA ALA A 3 -3.05 19.74 4.89
C ALA A 3 -2.73 18.33 4.35
N ALA A 4 -2.24 18.20 3.11
CA ALA A 4 -1.75 16.94 2.53
C ALA A 4 -0.24 17.01 2.19
N SER A 5 0.46 18.06 2.65
CA SER A 5 1.83 18.35 2.22
C SER A 5 2.78 17.19 2.46
N SER A 6 2.80 16.57 3.64
CA SER A 6 3.73 15.48 3.96
C SER A 6 3.59 14.28 3.00
N ILE A 7 2.36 13.90 2.63
CA ILE A 7 2.14 12.79 1.68
C ILE A 7 2.52 13.22 0.26
N ILE A 8 2.15 14.45 -0.14
CA ILE A 8 2.52 15.02 -1.45
C ILE A 8 4.05 15.06 -1.60
N PHE A 9 4.77 15.56 -0.60
CA PHE A 9 6.23 15.63 -0.59
C PHE A 9 6.86 14.25 -0.58
N LEU A 10 6.33 13.30 0.20
CA LEU A 10 6.80 11.91 0.15
C LEU A 10 6.70 11.34 -1.26
N ILE A 11 5.56 11.50 -1.93
CA ILE A 11 5.36 11.02 -3.31
C ILE A 11 6.33 11.71 -4.27
N MET A 12 6.46 13.03 -4.20
CA MET A 12 7.33 13.79 -5.11
C MET A 12 8.81 13.46 -4.90
N ILE A 13 9.28 13.43 -3.66
CA ILE A 13 10.68 13.14 -3.31
C ILE A 13 11.02 11.68 -3.61
N SER A 14 10.13 10.74 -3.27
CA SER A 14 10.36 9.34 -3.57
C SER A 14 10.35 9.08 -5.08
N SER A 15 9.44 9.70 -5.84
CA SER A 15 9.42 9.62 -7.31
C SER A 15 10.70 10.21 -7.92
N ALA A 16 11.20 11.32 -7.40
CA ALA A 16 12.47 11.91 -7.81
C ALA A 16 13.67 10.99 -7.54
N SER A 17 13.70 10.42 -6.33
CA SER A 17 14.77 9.53 -5.87
C SER A 17 14.79 8.23 -6.68
N PHE A 18 13.62 7.62 -6.90
CA PHE A 18 13.50 6.45 -7.77
C PHE A 18 13.72 6.79 -9.24
N GLY A 19 13.43 8.00 -9.69
CA GLY A 19 13.79 8.48 -11.02
C GLY A 19 15.30 8.42 -11.25
N ILE A 20 16.09 8.90 -10.27
CA ILE A 20 17.56 8.81 -10.31
C ILE A 20 18.03 7.36 -10.23
N ILE A 21 17.51 6.58 -9.26
CA ILE A 21 17.92 5.18 -9.10
C ILE A 21 17.60 4.37 -10.36
N ASN A 22 16.43 4.58 -10.96
CA ASN A 22 16.01 3.87 -12.17
C ASN A 22 16.88 4.25 -13.38
N SER A 23 17.28 5.52 -13.53
CA SER A 23 18.12 5.95 -14.66
C SER A 23 19.50 5.30 -14.66
N THR A 24 19.98 4.82 -13.50
CA THR A 24 21.26 4.09 -13.40
C THR A 24 21.21 2.69 -14.02
N GLY A 25 20.02 2.18 -14.32
CA GLY A 25 19.82 0.80 -14.79
C GLY A 25 20.00 -0.27 -13.70
N ALA A 26 20.33 0.10 -12.46
CA ALA A 26 20.55 -0.86 -11.37
C ALA A 26 19.29 -1.69 -11.06
N LEU A 27 18.10 -1.07 -11.07
CA LEU A 27 16.83 -1.78 -10.85
C LEU A 27 16.54 -2.78 -11.97
N ASN A 28 16.55 -2.34 -13.23
CA ASN A 28 16.27 -3.22 -14.38
C ASN A 28 17.27 -4.38 -14.45
N ASN A 29 18.57 -4.12 -14.24
CA ASN A 29 19.58 -5.18 -14.20
C ASN A 29 19.41 -6.12 -13.01
N GLY A 30 19.06 -5.60 -11.82
CA GLY A 30 18.78 -6.42 -10.65
C GLY A 30 17.59 -7.36 -10.87
N ILE A 31 16.48 -6.81 -11.36
CA ILE A 31 15.27 -7.57 -11.69
C ILE A 31 15.58 -8.60 -12.78
N GLY A 32 16.24 -8.20 -13.86
CA GLY A 32 16.63 -9.08 -14.96
C GLY A 32 17.47 -10.28 -14.50
N VAL A 33 18.47 -10.04 -13.64
CA VAL A 33 19.30 -11.11 -13.07
C VAL A 33 18.49 -12.04 -12.16
N ILE A 34 17.60 -11.50 -11.32
CA ILE A 34 16.70 -12.31 -10.48
C ILE A 34 15.78 -13.17 -11.34
N LEU A 35 15.16 -12.60 -12.38
CA LEU A 35 14.26 -13.33 -13.28
C LEU A 35 14.99 -14.37 -14.13
N ARG A 36 16.22 -14.07 -14.58
CA ARG A 36 17.10 -15.06 -15.20
C ARG A 36 17.37 -16.22 -14.25
N LYS A 37 17.67 -15.96 -12.99
CA LYS A 37 17.86 -17.01 -11.98
C LYS A 37 16.58 -17.83 -11.75
N VAL A 38 15.42 -17.18 -11.68
CA VAL A 38 14.11 -17.85 -11.60
C VAL A 38 13.91 -18.79 -12.78
N LYS A 39 14.22 -18.35 -14.01
CA LYS A 39 14.13 -19.15 -15.24
C LYS A 39 15.12 -20.33 -15.23
N VAL A 40 16.39 -20.09 -14.93
CA VAL A 40 17.45 -21.11 -14.92
C VAL A 40 17.24 -22.15 -13.82
N SER A 41 16.79 -21.73 -12.65
CA SER A 41 16.51 -22.61 -11.51
C SER A 41 15.13 -23.28 -11.58
N ASN A 42 14.38 -23.12 -12.68
CA ASN A 42 13.02 -23.65 -12.87
C ASN A 42 12.06 -23.29 -11.71
N ILE A 43 12.26 -22.13 -11.07
CA ILE A 43 11.39 -21.68 -9.98
C ILE A 43 10.03 -21.30 -10.58
N PRO A 44 8.92 -21.85 -10.07
CA PRO A 44 7.60 -21.49 -10.59
C PRO A 44 7.36 -19.99 -10.46
N LYS A 45 6.89 -19.33 -11.54
CA LYS A 45 6.56 -17.90 -11.54
C LYS A 45 5.61 -17.51 -10.40
N THR A 46 4.77 -18.43 -9.96
CA THR A 46 3.85 -18.24 -8.82
C THR A 46 4.59 -18.10 -7.49
N VAL A 47 5.73 -18.77 -7.30
CA VAL A 47 6.54 -18.59 -6.08
C VAL A 47 7.02 -17.15 -5.97
N VAL A 48 7.39 -16.52 -7.09
CA VAL A 48 7.78 -15.09 -7.12
C VAL A 48 6.61 -14.21 -6.67
N ILE A 49 5.39 -14.46 -7.17
CA ILE A 49 4.19 -13.73 -6.73
C ILE A 49 4.04 -13.81 -5.21
N TRP A 50 4.13 -15.02 -4.64
CA TRP A 50 3.95 -15.24 -3.20
C TRP A 50 5.04 -14.56 -2.37
N VAL A 51 6.31 -14.74 -2.74
CA VAL A 51 7.44 -14.14 -2.01
C VAL A 51 7.36 -12.62 -2.01
N ILE A 52 7.09 -12.00 -3.17
CA ILE A 52 6.98 -10.55 -3.26
C ILE A 52 5.74 -10.06 -2.48
N THR A 53 4.59 -10.74 -2.59
CA THR A 53 3.39 -10.36 -1.83
C THR A 53 3.63 -10.40 -0.33
N PHE A 54 4.29 -11.45 0.19
CA PHE A 54 4.64 -11.55 1.61
C PHE A 54 5.65 -10.49 2.04
N LEU A 55 6.66 -10.22 1.22
CA LEU A 55 7.64 -9.17 1.49
C LEU A 55 6.97 -7.81 1.69
N PHE A 56 6.09 -7.41 0.76
CA PHE A 56 5.39 -6.14 0.83
C PHE A 56 4.28 -6.11 1.88
N SER A 57 3.70 -7.26 2.20
CA SER A 57 2.79 -7.39 3.34
C SER A 57 3.50 -7.19 4.68
N ILE A 58 4.72 -7.72 4.87
CA ILE A 58 5.52 -7.45 6.07
C ILE A 58 5.86 -5.95 6.17
N LEU A 59 6.22 -5.30 5.06
CA LEU A 59 6.42 -3.85 5.04
C LEU A 59 5.13 -3.09 5.41
N GLY A 60 3.98 -3.57 4.94
CA GLY A 60 2.67 -2.98 5.24
C GLY A 60 2.31 -3.02 6.73
N ILE A 61 2.76 -4.04 7.47
CA ILE A 61 2.62 -4.09 8.93
C ILE A 61 3.35 -2.92 9.59
N ILE A 62 4.54 -2.58 9.10
CA ILE A 62 5.50 -1.75 9.82
C ILE A 62 5.29 -0.25 9.51
N VAL A 63 5.08 0.07 8.24
CA VAL A 63 5.18 1.46 7.72
C VAL A 63 3.99 1.89 6.87
N GLY A 64 3.00 1.01 6.70
CA GLY A 64 1.78 1.30 5.95
C GLY A 64 1.94 1.23 4.42
N PRO A 65 0.89 1.60 3.67
CA PRO A 65 0.88 1.55 2.20
C PRO A 65 1.59 2.73 1.53
N GLU A 66 1.73 3.88 2.17
CA GLU A 66 2.28 5.12 1.59
C GLU A 66 3.76 4.96 1.20
N ILE A 67 4.55 4.29 2.03
CA ILE A 67 5.94 3.95 1.72
C ILE A 67 6.06 3.04 0.50
N GLN A 68 5.00 2.31 0.14
CA GLN A 68 5.07 1.29 -0.90
C GLN A 68 4.98 1.85 -2.32
N ILE A 69 4.51 3.10 -2.43
CA ILE A 69 4.27 3.80 -3.70
C ILE A 69 5.43 3.64 -4.69
N PRO A 70 6.70 3.89 -4.31
CA PRO A 70 7.81 3.85 -5.28
C PRO A 70 8.13 2.44 -5.77
N PHE A 71 7.82 1.41 -4.97
CA PHE A 71 8.07 0.01 -5.32
C PHE A 71 7.05 -0.55 -6.30
N THR A 72 6.00 0.20 -6.60
CA THR A 72 5.05 -0.15 -7.65
C THR A 72 5.76 -0.43 -8.96
N ILE A 73 6.73 0.41 -9.36
CA ILE A 73 7.49 0.20 -10.60
C ILE A 73 8.22 -1.14 -10.56
N ILE A 74 8.84 -1.50 -9.43
CA ILE A 74 9.54 -2.78 -9.26
C ILE A 74 8.57 -3.95 -9.44
N GLY A 75 7.41 -3.90 -8.79
CA GLY A 75 6.38 -4.95 -8.93
C GLY A 75 5.88 -5.09 -10.37
N ILE A 76 5.67 -3.97 -11.05
CA ILE A 76 5.27 -3.93 -12.45
C ILE A 76 6.35 -4.53 -13.36
N SER A 77 7.61 -4.12 -13.21
CA SER A 77 8.72 -4.66 -14.01
C SER A 77 8.93 -6.15 -13.78
N ILE A 78 8.76 -6.64 -12.53
CA ILE A 78 8.78 -8.07 -12.22
C ILE A 78 7.62 -8.79 -12.92
N ALA A 79 6.39 -8.26 -12.82
CA ALA A 79 5.22 -8.88 -13.43
C ALA A 79 5.35 -8.99 -14.95
N LEU A 80 5.76 -7.89 -15.62
CA LEU A 80 5.99 -7.86 -17.06
C LEU A 80 7.14 -8.80 -17.46
N GLY A 81 8.24 -8.84 -16.71
CA GLY A 81 9.36 -9.75 -16.95
C GLY A 81 9.00 -11.23 -16.76
N LEU A 82 8.01 -11.54 -15.93
CA LEU A 82 7.42 -12.88 -15.81
C LEU A 82 6.43 -13.21 -16.94
N GLY A 83 6.08 -12.25 -17.80
CA GLY A 83 5.09 -12.39 -18.87
C GLY A 83 3.65 -12.25 -18.37
N TYR A 84 3.42 -11.54 -17.27
CA TYR A 84 2.09 -11.16 -16.77
C TYR A 84 1.81 -9.68 -17.08
N ASP A 85 0.76 -9.11 -16.48
CA ASP A 85 0.33 -7.73 -16.72
C ASP A 85 0.52 -6.81 -15.50
N LEU A 86 0.13 -5.54 -15.67
CA LEU A 86 0.24 -4.49 -14.66
C LEU A 86 -0.58 -4.78 -13.40
N VAL A 87 -1.71 -5.48 -13.52
CA VAL A 87 -2.57 -5.83 -12.37
C VAL A 87 -1.88 -6.87 -11.48
N VAL A 88 -1.12 -7.80 -12.06
CA VAL A 88 -0.29 -8.73 -11.26
C VAL A 88 0.78 -7.97 -10.48
N GLY A 89 1.43 -6.98 -11.09
CA GLY A 89 2.40 -6.12 -10.41
C GLY A 89 1.79 -5.37 -9.23
N LEU A 90 0.64 -4.73 -9.43
CA LEU A 90 -0.11 -4.08 -8.35
C LEU A 90 -0.59 -5.07 -7.28
N GLY A 91 -1.05 -6.26 -7.66
CA GLY A 91 -1.48 -7.29 -6.71
C GLY A 91 -0.35 -7.71 -5.76
N MET A 92 0.88 -7.84 -6.27
CA MET A 92 2.05 -8.16 -5.44
C MET A 92 2.43 -7.03 -4.47
N ILE A 93 2.47 -5.78 -4.94
CA ILE A 93 2.95 -4.65 -4.14
C ILE A 93 1.80 -4.04 -3.34
N MET A 94 0.85 -3.42 -4.03
CA MET A 94 -0.29 -2.73 -3.44
C MET A 94 -1.20 -3.71 -2.70
N GLY A 95 -1.52 -4.85 -3.31
CA GLY A 95 -2.31 -5.90 -2.67
C GLY A 95 -1.62 -6.43 -1.41
N GLY A 96 -0.34 -6.80 -1.51
CA GLY A 96 0.46 -7.29 -0.39
C GLY A 96 0.53 -6.27 0.74
N GLY A 97 0.90 -5.04 0.43
CA GLY A 97 0.98 -3.94 1.38
C GLY A 97 -0.30 -3.66 2.14
N TYR A 98 -1.43 -3.64 1.44
CA TYR A 98 -2.73 -3.48 2.09
C TYR A 98 -3.10 -4.69 2.96
N ALA A 99 -2.79 -5.93 2.57
CA ALA A 99 -3.00 -7.08 3.48
C ALA A 99 -2.18 -6.94 4.77
N GLY A 100 -0.94 -6.45 4.66
CA GLY A 100 -0.09 -6.08 5.77
C GLY A 100 -0.73 -5.05 6.70
N PHE A 101 -1.25 -3.98 6.10
CA PHE A 101 -1.85 -2.87 6.82
C PHE A 101 -3.19 -3.25 7.48
N ASN A 102 -4.00 -4.06 6.80
CA ASN A 102 -5.36 -4.40 7.23
C ASN A 102 -5.37 -5.09 8.58
N PHE A 103 -4.52 -6.10 8.73
CA PHE A 103 -4.46 -6.94 9.92
C PHE A 103 -3.14 -6.78 10.69
N GLY A 104 -2.41 -5.69 10.42
CA GLY A 104 -1.11 -5.44 11.01
C GLY A 104 -1.17 -5.46 12.54
N PRO A 105 -0.43 -6.36 13.22
CA PRO A 105 -0.50 -6.49 14.68
C PRO A 105 0.11 -5.31 15.44
N ILE A 106 0.89 -4.47 14.77
CA ILE A 106 1.61 -3.32 15.33
C ILE A 106 1.32 -2.03 14.57
N ASN A 107 0.17 -1.95 13.90
CA ASN A 107 -0.26 -0.76 13.16
C ASN A 107 -0.58 0.38 14.15
N ALA A 108 0.32 1.37 14.27
CA ALA A 108 0.16 2.45 15.24
C ALA A 108 -1.08 3.34 14.98
N SER A 109 -1.36 3.66 13.71
CA SER A 109 -2.40 4.64 13.33
C SER A 109 -3.82 4.08 13.48
N ILE A 110 -4.02 2.81 13.18
CA ILE A 110 -5.34 2.15 13.29
C ILE A 110 -5.47 1.48 14.66
N LEU A 111 -4.57 0.54 14.95
CA LEU A 111 -4.70 -0.33 16.11
C LEU A 111 -4.23 0.36 17.40
N GLY A 112 -3.09 1.04 17.34
CA GLY A 112 -2.52 1.75 18.49
C GLY A 112 -3.49 2.81 19.03
N THR A 113 -3.91 3.73 18.16
CA THR A 113 -4.87 4.79 18.51
C THR A 113 -6.19 4.23 19.06
N SER A 114 -6.74 3.19 18.45
CA SER A 114 -7.99 2.58 18.91
C SER A 114 -7.85 1.92 20.29
N HIS A 115 -6.74 1.20 20.54
CA HIS A 115 -6.46 0.64 21.87
C HIS A 115 -6.33 1.73 22.93
N SER A 116 -5.64 2.83 22.62
CA SER A 116 -5.52 3.98 23.54
C SER A 116 -6.88 4.56 23.92
N ILE A 117 -7.77 4.76 22.94
CA ILE A 117 -9.10 5.34 23.19
C ILE A 117 -9.98 4.43 24.05
N VAL A 118 -9.91 3.12 23.82
CA VAL A 118 -10.72 2.13 24.54
C VAL A 118 -10.09 1.70 25.88
N GLY A 119 -8.86 2.10 26.16
CA GLY A 119 -8.14 1.73 27.38
C GLY A 119 -7.59 0.29 27.38
N LEU A 120 -7.38 -0.30 26.19
CA LEU A 120 -6.75 -1.61 26.05
C LEU A 120 -5.22 -1.49 26.03
N PRO A 121 -4.47 -2.52 26.46
CA PRO A 121 -3.03 -2.57 26.26
C PRO A 121 -2.70 -2.42 24.77
N ILE A 122 -1.77 -1.51 24.45
CA ILE A 122 -1.37 -1.22 23.07
C ILE A 122 -0.85 -2.50 22.41
N PHE A 123 -1.28 -2.73 21.16
CA PHE A 123 -1.02 -3.96 20.39
C PHE A 123 -1.44 -5.30 21.05
N SER A 124 -2.36 -5.29 22.00
CA SER A 124 -3.00 -6.52 22.50
C SER A 124 -3.74 -7.28 21.38
N GLY A 125 -4.01 -8.58 21.59
CA GLY A 125 -4.61 -9.45 20.55
C GLY A 125 -3.68 -9.81 19.39
N LEU A 126 -2.36 -9.60 19.56
CA LEU A 126 -1.33 -9.84 18.55
C LEU A 126 -1.39 -11.24 17.90
N PRO A 127 -1.53 -12.36 18.64
CA PRO A 127 -1.57 -13.69 18.01
C PRO A 127 -2.72 -13.84 17.00
N TYR A 128 -3.91 -13.35 17.36
CA TYR A 128 -5.08 -13.42 16.48
C TYR A 128 -4.88 -12.54 15.23
N ARG A 129 -4.33 -11.34 15.39
CA ARG A 129 -4.03 -10.44 14.27
C ARG A 129 -2.96 -10.98 13.33
N LEU A 130 -1.94 -11.66 13.86
CA LEU A 130 -0.95 -12.38 13.05
C LEU A 130 -1.58 -13.48 12.21
N VAL A 131 -2.54 -14.23 12.76
CA VAL A 131 -3.28 -15.25 12.02
C VAL A 131 -4.10 -14.62 10.90
N LEU A 132 -4.86 -13.55 11.18
CA LEU A 132 -5.62 -12.82 10.15
C LEU A 132 -4.72 -12.23 9.07
N TRP A 133 -3.59 -11.63 9.46
CA TRP A 133 -2.59 -11.11 8.53
C TRP A 133 -2.04 -12.19 7.61
N PHE A 134 -1.66 -13.35 8.16
CA PHE A 134 -1.13 -14.45 7.38
C PHE A 134 -2.15 -14.96 6.36
N PHE A 135 -3.40 -15.18 6.78
CA PHE A 135 -4.45 -15.66 5.90
C PHE A 135 -4.90 -14.60 4.88
N GLY A 136 -4.98 -13.33 5.28
CA GLY A 136 -5.25 -12.21 4.37
C GLY A 136 -4.16 -12.06 3.30
N THR A 137 -2.89 -12.22 3.69
CA THR A 137 -1.76 -12.21 2.74
C THR A 137 -1.80 -13.41 1.80
N CYS A 138 -2.10 -14.61 2.31
CA CYS A 138 -2.33 -15.80 1.49
C CYS A 138 -3.45 -15.57 0.47
N LEU A 139 -4.55 -14.93 0.88
CA LEU A 139 -5.67 -14.62 0.01
C LEU A 139 -5.26 -13.67 -1.12
N VAL A 140 -4.52 -12.60 -0.83
CA VAL A 140 -3.97 -11.70 -1.86
C VAL A 140 -3.06 -12.45 -2.83
N ALA A 141 -2.11 -13.23 -2.30
CA ALA A 141 -1.16 -13.98 -3.11
C ALA A 141 -1.87 -15.01 -4.01
N LEU A 142 -2.91 -15.67 -3.48
CA LEU A 142 -3.74 -16.61 -4.22
C LEU A 142 -4.57 -15.90 -5.30
N ALA A 143 -5.28 -14.82 -4.96
CA ALA A 143 -6.07 -14.05 -5.91
C ALA A 143 -5.22 -13.52 -7.07
N THR A 144 -4.03 -12.98 -6.76
CA THR A 144 -3.04 -12.52 -7.74
C THR A 144 -2.53 -13.68 -8.59
N THR A 145 -2.24 -14.84 -7.98
CA THR A 145 -1.83 -16.05 -8.71
C THR A 145 -2.91 -16.58 -9.64
N LEU A 146 -4.17 -16.63 -9.20
CA LEU A 146 -5.30 -17.09 -9.99
C LEU A 146 -5.54 -16.17 -11.19
N TYR A 147 -5.46 -14.86 -10.97
CA TYR A 147 -5.53 -13.87 -12.04
C TYR A 147 -4.35 -14.01 -13.02
N ALA A 148 -3.12 -14.14 -12.53
CA ALA A 148 -1.92 -14.35 -13.34
C ALA A 148 -2.03 -15.62 -14.22
N LYS A 149 -2.50 -16.74 -13.65
CA LYS A 149 -2.76 -17.98 -14.40
C LYS A 149 -3.86 -17.82 -15.44
N LYS A 150 -4.91 -17.05 -15.13
CA LYS A 150 -6.03 -16.79 -16.04
C LYS A 150 -5.56 -16.05 -17.29
N ILE A 151 -4.75 -15.00 -17.13
CA ILE A 151 -4.23 -14.20 -18.26
C ILE A 151 -3.12 -14.92 -19.01
N ALA A 152 -2.29 -15.74 -18.33
CA ALA A 152 -1.28 -16.54 -18.99
C ALA A 152 -1.87 -17.63 -19.90
N ARG A 153 -3.05 -18.16 -19.57
CA ARG A 153 -3.79 -19.09 -20.42
C ARG A 153 -4.53 -18.41 -21.56
N ASN A 154 -4.99 -17.17 -21.35
CA ASN A 154 -5.71 -16.39 -22.35
C ASN A 154 -5.43 -14.90 -22.15
N PRO A 155 -4.51 -14.31 -22.93
CA PRO A 155 -4.14 -12.90 -22.82
C PRO A 155 -5.32 -11.92 -22.99
N GLU A 156 -6.36 -12.28 -23.74
CA GLU A 156 -7.56 -11.45 -23.94
C GLU A 156 -8.36 -11.20 -22.65
N LYS A 157 -8.10 -12.02 -21.62
CA LYS A 157 -8.73 -11.87 -20.29
C LYS A 157 -8.00 -10.88 -19.38
N SER A 158 -6.89 -10.28 -19.83
CA SER A 158 -6.22 -9.21 -19.10
C SER A 158 -7.15 -7.99 -19.01
N LEU A 159 -7.23 -7.41 -17.81
CA LEU A 159 -8.03 -6.21 -17.53
C LEU A 159 -7.41 -4.95 -18.14
N VAL A 160 -6.13 -5.02 -18.52
CA VAL A 160 -5.29 -3.91 -18.96
C VAL A 160 -4.58 -4.21 -20.29
N LYS A 161 -5.18 -5.06 -21.14
CA LYS A 161 -4.60 -5.46 -22.45
C LYS A 161 -4.37 -4.30 -23.40
N ASP A 162 -5.13 -3.23 -23.23
CA ASP A 162 -5.16 -1.99 -23.99
C ASP A 162 -4.29 -0.87 -23.39
N VAL A 163 -3.64 -1.12 -22.24
CA VAL A 163 -2.81 -0.13 -21.54
C VAL A 163 -1.37 -0.20 -22.04
N ASP A 164 -0.79 0.94 -22.37
CA ASP A 164 0.61 1.04 -22.81
C ASP A 164 1.59 0.71 -21.68
N THR A 165 2.41 -0.31 -21.91
CA THR A 165 3.45 -0.80 -20.99
C THR A 165 4.85 -0.26 -21.32
N LYS A 166 4.99 0.58 -22.35
CA LYS A 166 6.29 1.11 -22.79
C LYS A 166 7.00 1.86 -21.67
N GLY A 167 8.23 1.42 -21.39
CA GLY A 167 9.09 1.98 -20.35
C GLY A 167 8.78 1.52 -18.92
N LEU A 168 7.85 0.57 -18.73
CA LEU A 168 7.56 -0.03 -17.41
C LEU A 168 8.18 -1.42 -17.22
N GLY A 169 8.48 -2.11 -18.32
CA GLY A 169 9.05 -3.46 -18.34
C GLY A 169 10.55 -3.51 -18.58
N LEU A 170 11.05 -4.73 -18.69
CA LEU A 170 12.40 -5.03 -19.17
C LEU A 170 12.48 -4.76 -20.68
N ASP A 171 13.55 -4.11 -21.11
CA ASP A 171 13.81 -3.59 -22.46
C ASP A 171 14.73 -4.47 -23.32
N GLN A 172 15.34 -5.50 -22.73
CA GLN A 172 16.25 -6.44 -23.41
C GLN A 172 16.00 -7.88 -22.95
N ALA A 173 16.67 -8.85 -23.60
CA ALA A 173 16.54 -10.25 -23.22
C ALA A 173 17.09 -10.49 -21.80
N LEU A 174 16.55 -11.50 -21.10
CA LEU A 174 16.94 -11.79 -19.71
C LEU A 174 18.42 -12.14 -19.58
N GLU A 175 18.99 -12.71 -20.65
CA GLU A 175 20.38 -13.14 -20.75
C GLU A 175 21.37 -11.96 -20.78
N ASP A 176 20.93 -10.78 -21.24
CA ASP A 176 21.76 -9.59 -21.43
C ASP A 176 21.89 -8.74 -20.16
N TYR A 177 21.01 -8.94 -19.17
CA TYR A 177 21.09 -8.25 -17.89
C TYR A 177 22.25 -8.72 -17.04
N HIS A 178 23.02 -7.77 -16.53
CA HIS A 178 24.20 -8.04 -15.70
C HIS A 178 24.42 -6.95 -14.64
N LEU A 179 24.92 -7.38 -13.48
CA LEU A 179 25.20 -6.49 -12.37
C LEU A 179 26.66 -6.06 -12.36
N THR A 180 26.92 -4.82 -12.77
CA THR A 180 28.22 -4.17 -12.58
C THR A 180 28.45 -3.87 -11.09
N GLY A 181 29.69 -3.55 -10.71
CA GLY A 181 30.01 -3.12 -9.34
C GLY A 181 29.19 -1.91 -8.90
N LYS A 182 28.96 -0.95 -9.81
CA LYS A 182 28.11 0.22 -9.59
C LYS A 182 26.65 -0.16 -9.37
N HIS A 183 26.10 -1.09 -10.18
CA HIS A 183 24.74 -1.58 -10.00
C HIS A 183 24.57 -2.21 -8.60
N LYS A 184 25.52 -3.05 -8.17
CA LYS A 184 25.49 -3.66 -6.83
C LYS A 184 25.51 -2.61 -5.72
N LEU A 185 26.35 -1.59 -5.85
CA LEU A 185 26.44 -0.51 -4.87
C LEU A 185 25.11 0.25 -4.71
N ILE A 186 24.42 0.53 -5.81
CA ILE A 186 23.11 1.20 -5.80
C ILE A 186 22.03 0.31 -5.19
N LEU A 187 22.04 -0.99 -5.50
CA LEU A 187 21.13 -1.94 -4.85
C LEU A 187 21.38 -2.04 -3.34
N VAL A 188 22.63 -1.94 -2.89
CA VAL A 188 22.95 -1.84 -1.46
C VAL A 188 22.40 -0.54 -0.84
N VAL A 189 22.54 0.60 -1.52
CA VAL A 189 21.91 1.86 -1.06
C VAL A 189 20.40 1.67 -0.90
N LEU A 190 19.73 1.07 -1.89
CA LEU A 190 18.30 0.78 -1.81
C LEU A 190 17.95 -0.10 -0.60
N LEU A 191 18.72 -1.17 -0.35
CA LEU A 191 18.55 -2.03 0.84
C LEU A 191 18.76 -1.28 2.15
N LEU A 192 19.75 -0.37 2.22
CA LEU A 192 19.99 0.46 3.39
C LEU A 192 18.86 1.47 3.62
N MET A 193 18.29 2.04 2.56
CA MET A 193 17.11 2.91 2.65
C MET A 193 15.94 2.16 3.30
N PHE A 194 15.68 0.92 2.86
CA PHE A 194 14.65 0.08 3.48
C PHE A 194 14.93 -0.21 4.96
N ALA A 195 16.15 -0.65 5.27
CA ALA A 195 16.54 -0.97 6.63
C ALA A 195 16.42 0.26 7.55
N ALA A 196 16.83 1.43 7.07
CA ALA A 196 16.70 2.69 7.78
C ALA A 196 15.23 3.07 8.03
N ILE A 197 14.35 2.94 7.04
CA ILE A 197 12.94 3.25 7.22
C ILE A 197 12.27 2.29 8.20
N ILE A 198 12.53 0.98 8.08
CA ILE A 198 11.98 -0.04 8.99
C ILE A 198 12.46 0.23 10.42
N PHE A 199 13.76 0.46 10.61
CA PHE A 199 14.34 0.74 11.92
C PHE A 199 13.80 2.05 12.49
N GLY A 200 13.78 3.11 11.68
CA GLY A 200 13.28 4.42 12.07
C GLY A 200 11.83 4.39 12.53
N ALA A 201 10.96 3.74 11.75
CA ALA A 201 9.54 3.64 12.09
C ALA A 201 9.29 2.81 13.36
N THR A 202 10.04 1.72 13.55
CA THR A 202 9.83 0.80 14.68
C THR A 202 10.50 1.23 15.98
N LYS A 203 11.63 1.95 15.91
CA LYS A 203 12.46 2.27 17.09
C LYS A 203 12.59 3.77 17.36
N LEU A 204 12.53 4.61 16.33
CA LEU A 204 12.77 6.05 16.45
C LEU A 204 11.50 6.88 16.27
N GLY A 205 10.35 6.24 15.99
CA GLY A 205 9.08 6.94 15.75
C GLY A 205 9.03 7.73 14.45
N TRP A 206 9.89 7.39 13.47
CA TRP A 206 9.90 8.07 12.17
C TRP A 206 8.57 7.90 11.43
N TYR A 207 8.15 8.96 10.77
CA TYR A 207 6.97 8.95 9.92
C TYR A 207 7.29 9.56 8.55
N LEU A 208 6.32 10.21 7.90
CA LEU A 208 6.42 10.63 6.50
C LEU A 208 7.61 11.56 6.22
N ASP A 209 7.94 12.46 7.15
CA ASP A 209 8.96 13.49 6.92
C ASP A 209 10.38 12.88 6.96
N GLU A 210 10.68 12.04 7.94
CA GLU A 210 11.96 11.34 8.02
C GLU A 210 12.09 10.31 6.90
N MET A 211 11.01 9.60 6.55
CA MET A 211 11.00 8.67 5.41
C MET A 211 11.29 9.38 4.09
N SER A 212 10.68 10.56 3.87
CA SER A 212 10.95 11.40 2.71
C SER A 212 12.43 11.79 2.66
N THR A 213 13.02 12.11 3.81
CA THR A 213 14.44 12.46 3.93
C THR A 213 15.35 11.27 3.56
N VAL A 214 15.01 10.05 3.99
CA VAL A 214 15.75 8.83 3.59
C VAL A 214 15.69 8.64 2.08
N PHE A 215 14.53 8.85 1.44
CA PHE A 215 14.42 8.81 -0.01
C PHE A 215 15.32 9.84 -0.68
N LEU A 216 15.24 11.10 -0.25
CA LEU A 216 16.05 12.20 -0.79
C LEU A 216 17.55 11.89 -0.73
N ILE A 217 18.05 11.53 0.46
CA ILE A 217 19.47 11.21 0.67
C ILE A 217 19.88 10.01 -0.18
N GLY A 218 19.06 8.94 -0.17
CA GLY A 218 19.33 7.71 -0.91
C GLY A 218 19.38 7.92 -2.42
N GLY A 219 18.46 8.70 -2.98
CA GLY A 219 18.43 9.03 -4.40
C GLY A 219 19.65 9.84 -4.85
N ILE A 220 19.99 10.89 -4.08
CA ILE A 220 21.18 11.72 -4.35
C ILE A 220 22.46 10.87 -4.24
N LEU A 221 22.58 10.07 -3.17
CA LEU A 221 23.72 9.19 -2.95
C LEU A 221 23.86 8.17 -4.09
N ALA A 222 22.77 7.54 -4.52
CA ALA A 222 22.78 6.59 -5.64
C ALA A 222 23.29 7.24 -6.94
N GLY A 223 22.87 8.48 -7.24
CA GLY A 223 23.35 9.23 -8.39
C GLY A 223 24.86 9.48 -8.36
N TYR A 224 25.39 9.92 -7.22
CA TYR A 224 26.83 10.14 -7.05
C TYR A 224 27.63 8.82 -7.13
N LEU A 225 27.15 7.75 -6.49
CA LEU A 225 27.82 6.44 -6.51
C LEU A 225 27.81 5.80 -7.90
N TYR A 226 26.81 6.10 -8.74
CA TYR A 226 26.84 5.71 -10.15
C TYR A 226 27.87 6.51 -10.96
N GLY A 227 28.13 7.76 -10.56
CA GLY A 227 29.08 8.67 -11.19
C GLY A 227 28.41 9.79 -12.01
N TYR A 228 27.14 10.10 -11.74
CA TYR A 228 26.51 11.30 -12.31
C TYR A 228 27.10 12.58 -11.71
N LYS A 229 27.18 13.62 -12.53
CA LYS A 229 27.50 14.98 -12.07
C LYS A 229 26.30 15.59 -11.36
N THR A 230 26.54 16.55 -10.48
CA THR A 230 25.48 17.24 -9.73
C THR A 230 24.37 17.79 -10.62
N LYS A 231 24.71 18.37 -11.78
CA LYS A 231 23.72 18.86 -12.75
C LYS A 231 22.79 17.75 -13.26
N GLU A 232 23.36 16.58 -13.60
CA GLU A 232 22.57 15.44 -14.07
C GLU A 232 21.65 14.91 -12.97
N ILE A 233 22.12 14.88 -11.72
CA ILE A 233 21.30 14.49 -10.56
C ILE A 233 20.14 15.48 -10.39
N ILE A 234 20.38 16.79 -10.49
CA ILE A 234 19.34 17.82 -10.41
C ILE A 234 18.32 17.65 -11.53
N ASP A 235 18.76 17.48 -12.78
CA ASP A 235 17.89 17.32 -13.95
C ASP A 235 16.99 16.07 -13.80
N LEU A 236 17.58 14.95 -13.37
CA LEU A 236 16.85 13.71 -13.09
C LEU A 236 15.87 13.86 -11.91
N PHE A 237 16.28 14.58 -10.85
CA PHE A 237 15.43 14.86 -9.71
C PHE A 237 14.20 15.67 -10.13
N ILE A 238 14.39 16.78 -10.84
CA ILE A 238 13.31 17.62 -11.36
C ILE A 238 12.38 16.79 -12.25
N LYS A 239 12.94 15.98 -13.16
CA LYS A 239 12.14 15.11 -14.03
C LYS A 239 11.26 14.14 -13.24
N GLY A 240 11.81 13.51 -12.19
CA GLY A 240 11.04 12.59 -11.34
C GLY A 240 10.00 13.29 -10.46
N VAL A 241 10.26 14.52 -10.02
CA VAL A 241 9.25 15.37 -9.38
C VAL A 241 8.11 15.69 -10.36
N SER A 242 8.45 16.12 -11.58
CA SER A 242 7.46 16.47 -12.61
C SER A 242 6.55 15.31 -12.98
N SER A 243 7.06 14.07 -13.03
CA SER A 243 6.23 12.90 -13.32
C SER A 243 5.21 12.57 -12.23
N ALA A 244 5.41 13.07 -11.01
CA ALA A 244 4.51 12.86 -9.88
C ALA A 244 3.55 14.04 -9.63
N ALA A 245 3.73 15.17 -10.34
CA ALA A 245 2.98 16.40 -10.08
C ALA A 245 1.45 16.23 -10.25
N SER A 246 1.02 15.54 -11.31
CA SER A 246 -0.41 15.26 -11.54
C SER A 246 -1.03 14.44 -10.41
N ILE A 247 -0.30 13.42 -9.93
CA ILE A 247 -0.71 12.56 -8.82
C ILE A 247 -0.83 13.38 -7.52
N ALA A 248 0.16 14.24 -7.24
CA ALA A 248 0.15 15.14 -6.08
C ALA A 248 -1.05 16.11 -6.09
N LEU A 249 -1.41 16.64 -7.26
CA LEU A 249 -2.57 17.53 -7.43
C LEU A 249 -3.88 16.78 -7.15
N ILE A 250 -4.05 15.59 -7.71
CA ILE A 250 -5.24 14.74 -7.46
C ILE A 250 -5.38 14.45 -5.96
N LEU A 251 -4.28 14.12 -5.29
CA LEU A 251 -4.27 13.88 -3.85
C LEU A 251 -4.66 15.13 -3.05
N GLY A 252 -4.14 16.29 -3.44
CA GLY A 252 -4.46 17.56 -2.81
C GLY A 252 -5.95 17.92 -2.89
N ILE A 253 -6.61 17.58 -4.01
CA ILE A 253 -8.06 17.74 -4.21
C ILE A 253 -8.83 16.72 -3.36
N ALA A 254 -8.41 15.46 -3.37
CA ALA A 254 -9.05 14.41 -2.57
C ALA A 254 -9.07 14.75 -1.07
N ARG A 255 -7.97 15.31 -0.53
CA ARG A 255 -7.92 15.78 0.86
C ARG A 255 -8.87 16.96 1.13
N GLY A 256 -9.17 17.79 0.12
CA GLY A 256 -10.10 18.90 0.25
C GLY A 256 -11.52 18.45 0.61
N ILE A 257 -11.99 17.35 0.02
CA ILE A 257 -13.31 16.77 0.28
C ILE A 257 -13.47 16.46 1.78
N GLN A 258 -12.48 15.78 2.37
CA GLN A 258 -12.50 15.43 3.79
C GLN A 258 -12.56 16.67 4.68
N ILE A 259 -11.72 17.68 4.42
CA ILE A 259 -11.67 18.91 5.22
C ILE A 259 -13.03 19.64 5.17
N THR A 260 -13.69 19.66 4.02
CA THR A 260 -15.03 20.24 3.89
C THR A 260 -16.06 19.49 4.73
N LEU A 261 -16.00 18.16 4.78
CA LEU A 261 -16.92 17.35 5.59
C LEU A 261 -16.67 17.53 7.10
N GLU A 262 -15.41 17.62 7.51
CA GLU A 262 -15.00 17.88 8.89
C GLU A 262 -15.44 19.27 9.34
N ASN A 263 -15.07 20.32 8.59
CA ASN A 263 -15.41 21.70 8.94
C ASN A 263 -16.92 21.99 8.83
N GLY A 264 -17.64 21.22 8.01
CA GLY A 264 -19.08 21.33 7.87
C GLY A 264 -19.89 20.66 8.99
N LEU A 265 -19.25 20.03 9.98
CA LEU A 265 -19.90 19.25 11.06
C LEU A 265 -20.83 18.14 10.52
N ILE A 266 -20.59 17.69 9.29
CA ILE A 266 -21.41 16.65 8.63
C ILE A 266 -21.05 15.28 9.22
N MET A 267 -19.82 15.11 9.71
CA MET A 267 -19.31 13.84 10.18
C MET A 267 -20.09 13.29 11.38
N ASP A 268 -20.41 14.13 12.36
CA ASP A 268 -21.15 13.71 13.56
C ASP A 268 -22.56 13.21 13.20
N THR A 269 -23.21 13.86 12.23
CA THR A 269 -24.53 13.46 11.74
C THR A 269 -24.48 12.10 11.04
N ILE A 270 -23.46 11.86 10.20
CA ILE A 270 -23.24 10.56 9.55
C ILE A 270 -23.04 9.47 10.60
N ILE A 271 -22.18 9.72 11.58
CA ILE A 271 -21.86 8.74 12.63
C ILE A 271 -23.10 8.41 13.46
N HIS A 272 -23.86 9.43 13.91
CA HIS A 272 -25.08 9.23 14.68
C HIS A 272 -26.14 8.43 13.89
N THR A 273 -26.35 8.79 12.62
CA THR A 273 -27.36 8.14 11.76
C THR A 273 -27.00 6.69 11.47
N LEU A 274 -25.73 6.40 11.18
CA LEU A 274 -25.26 5.06 10.86
C LEU A 274 -25.17 4.16 12.10
N SER A 275 -24.95 4.71 13.29
CA SER A 275 -24.83 3.93 14.53
C SER A 275 -26.18 3.59 15.18
N ALA A 276 -27.24 4.37 14.95
CA ALA A 276 -28.55 4.13 15.54
C ALA A 276 -29.14 2.71 15.30
N PRO A 277 -29.03 2.11 14.08
CA PRO A 277 -29.55 0.75 13.84
C PRO A 277 -28.80 -0.36 14.59
N LEU A 278 -27.54 -0.13 14.99
CA LEU A 278 -26.71 -1.15 15.64
C LEU A 278 -27.24 -1.53 17.03
N ALA A 279 -27.94 -0.62 17.72
CA ALA A 279 -28.43 -0.83 19.09
C ALA A 279 -29.40 -2.03 19.24
N ASN A 280 -30.01 -2.47 18.13
CA ASN A 280 -30.98 -3.58 18.11
C ASN A 280 -30.39 -4.90 17.59
N LEU A 281 -29.09 -4.94 17.27
CA LEU A 281 -28.44 -6.14 16.73
C LEU A 281 -27.76 -6.95 17.82
N GLY A 282 -27.78 -8.29 17.69
CA GLY A 282 -27.00 -9.16 18.55
C GLY A 282 -25.49 -9.02 18.32
N PRO A 283 -24.62 -9.49 19.24
CA PRO A 283 -23.18 -9.19 19.25
C PRO A 283 -22.46 -9.48 17.92
N THR A 284 -22.71 -10.64 17.30
CA THR A 284 -22.04 -11.05 16.06
C THR A 284 -22.42 -10.15 14.88
N LEU A 285 -23.72 -9.93 14.67
CA LEU A 285 -24.19 -9.05 13.59
C LEU A 285 -23.78 -7.60 13.86
N GLY A 286 -23.84 -7.15 15.12
CA GLY A 286 -23.38 -5.83 15.53
C GLY A 286 -21.93 -5.57 15.15
N ALA A 287 -21.03 -6.54 15.35
CA ALA A 287 -19.61 -6.40 15.03
C ALA A 287 -19.35 -6.34 13.50
N ILE A 288 -20.06 -7.17 12.73
CA ILE A 288 -19.99 -7.16 11.25
C ILE A 288 -20.49 -5.81 10.71
N PHE A 289 -21.66 -5.36 11.16
CA PHE A 289 -22.23 -4.08 10.72
C PHE A 289 -21.40 -2.88 11.18
N MET A 290 -20.79 -2.94 12.37
CA MET A 290 -19.84 -1.93 12.84
C MET A 290 -18.66 -1.78 11.88
N SER A 291 -18.17 -2.86 11.30
CA SER A 291 -17.12 -2.82 10.27
C SER A 291 -17.62 -2.19 8.97
N ILE A 292 -18.83 -2.53 8.53
CA ILE A 292 -19.43 -1.98 7.31
C ILE A 292 -19.61 -0.47 7.46
N ILE A 293 -20.17 -0.02 8.59
CA ILE A 293 -20.38 1.40 8.92
C ILE A 293 -19.03 2.12 8.98
N THR A 294 -18.04 1.53 9.65
CA THR A 294 -16.69 2.09 9.69
C THR A 294 -16.13 2.23 8.27
N GLY A 295 -16.33 1.25 7.39
CA GLY A 295 -15.94 1.34 5.98
C GLY A 295 -16.65 2.45 5.22
N ILE A 296 -17.94 2.66 5.44
CA ILE A 296 -18.70 3.76 4.82
C ILE A 296 -18.15 5.11 5.28
N VAL A 297 -17.90 5.29 6.58
CA VAL A 297 -17.33 6.54 7.12
C VAL A 297 -15.89 6.73 6.65
N HIS A 298 -15.10 5.65 6.59
CA HIS A 298 -13.73 5.65 6.10
C HIS A 298 -13.60 6.14 4.66
N PHE A 299 -14.61 5.92 3.82
CA PHE A 299 -14.64 6.49 2.47
C PHE A 299 -14.48 8.01 2.51
N PHE A 300 -15.07 8.67 3.51
CA PHE A 300 -15.04 10.12 3.71
C PHE A 300 -13.87 10.61 4.59
N ILE A 301 -13.35 9.75 5.47
CA ILE A 301 -12.18 10.03 6.33
C ILE A 301 -11.03 9.07 5.98
N PRO A 302 -10.29 9.30 4.88
CA PRO A 302 -9.14 8.49 4.48
C PRO A 302 -7.89 8.74 5.35
N SER A 303 -8.04 8.66 6.68
CA SER A 303 -6.97 8.80 7.67
C SER A 303 -7.20 7.82 8.81
N GLY A 304 -6.29 6.86 8.99
CA GLY A 304 -6.48 5.82 10.01
C GLY A 304 -6.63 6.35 11.43
N SER A 305 -5.72 7.23 11.85
CA SER A 305 -5.75 7.83 13.19
C SER A 305 -6.91 8.84 13.35
N GLY A 306 -7.19 9.65 12.32
CA GLY A 306 -8.33 10.57 12.34
C GLY A 306 -9.66 9.82 12.48
N LEU A 307 -9.83 8.75 11.69
CA LEU A 307 -11.01 7.89 11.76
C LEU A 307 -11.16 7.25 13.14
N ALA A 308 -10.06 6.79 13.75
CA ALA A 308 -10.09 6.18 15.09
C ALA A 308 -10.56 7.18 16.15
N VAL A 309 -10.01 8.40 16.14
CA VAL A 309 -10.39 9.48 17.06
C VAL A 309 -11.85 9.86 16.91
N SER A 310 -12.39 9.87 15.70
CA SER A 310 -13.79 10.22 15.45
C SER A 310 -14.77 9.09 15.81
N LEU A 311 -14.45 7.83 15.48
CA LEU A 311 -15.41 6.73 15.59
C LEU A 311 -15.33 5.97 16.91
N MET A 312 -14.13 5.72 17.45
CA MET A 312 -13.98 4.86 18.63
C MET A 312 -14.72 5.34 19.88
N PRO A 313 -14.82 6.67 20.16
CA PRO A 313 -15.65 7.17 21.26
C PRO A 313 -17.14 6.83 21.15
N VAL A 314 -17.63 6.58 19.93
CA VAL A 314 -19.02 6.18 19.67
C VAL A 314 -19.15 4.66 19.61
N LEU A 315 -18.25 3.99 18.90
CA LEU A 315 -18.28 2.54 18.70
C LEU A 315 -18.01 1.75 19.98
N SER A 316 -17.17 2.27 20.89
CA SER A 316 -16.81 1.58 22.14
C SER A 316 -17.98 1.47 23.13
N PRO A 317 -18.68 2.58 23.49
CA PRO A 317 -19.88 2.48 24.32
C PRO A 317 -20.98 1.66 23.65
N LEU A 318 -21.19 1.83 22.34
CA LEU A 318 -22.19 1.07 21.59
C LEU A 318 -21.91 -0.42 21.59
N GLY A 319 -20.66 -0.82 21.36
CA GLY A 319 -20.23 -2.21 21.45
C GLY A 319 -20.53 -2.80 22.83
N THR A 320 -20.27 -2.05 23.90
CA THR A 320 -20.57 -2.47 25.27
C THR A 320 -22.07 -2.69 25.48
N ILE A 321 -22.93 -1.80 24.97
CA ILE A 321 -24.40 -1.90 25.09
C ILE A 321 -24.92 -3.16 24.41
N ILE A 322 -24.41 -3.51 23.23
CA ILE A 322 -24.86 -4.66 22.44
C ILE A 322 -24.08 -5.96 22.74
N GLY A 323 -23.25 -5.97 23.80
CA GLY A 323 -22.56 -7.15 24.29
C GLY A 323 -21.30 -7.56 23.51
N ILE A 324 -20.68 -6.65 22.77
CA ILE A 324 -19.42 -6.86 22.04
C ILE A 324 -18.23 -6.52 22.94
N SER A 325 -17.22 -7.39 22.96
CA SER A 325 -16.00 -7.13 23.74
C SER A 325 -15.21 -5.94 23.19
N PRO A 326 -14.48 -5.19 24.04
CA PRO A 326 -13.59 -4.11 23.58
C PRO A 326 -12.62 -4.52 22.46
N GLN A 327 -12.09 -5.75 22.53
CA GLN A 327 -11.19 -6.29 21.50
C GLN A 327 -11.90 -6.49 20.16
N THR A 328 -13.12 -7.02 20.20
CA THR A 328 -13.95 -7.24 19.00
C THR A 328 -14.42 -5.92 18.41
N THR A 329 -14.73 -4.91 19.23
CA THR A 329 -15.02 -3.54 18.75
C THR A 329 -13.82 -2.96 18.00
N VAL A 330 -12.62 -3.06 18.56
CA VAL A 330 -11.40 -2.58 17.89
C VAL A 330 -11.11 -3.37 16.62
N LEU A 331 -11.37 -4.69 16.61
CA LEU A 331 -11.25 -5.50 15.39
C LEU A 331 -12.25 -5.04 14.32
N ALA A 332 -13.51 -4.81 14.67
CA ALA A 332 -14.53 -4.34 13.73
C ALA A 332 -14.16 -2.98 13.13
N PHE A 333 -13.69 -2.06 13.97
CA PHE A 333 -13.12 -0.82 13.50
C PHE A 333 -11.95 -1.05 12.55
N GLN A 334 -10.97 -1.87 12.94
CA GLN A 334 -9.78 -2.15 12.13
C GLN A 334 -10.14 -2.73 10.76
N VAL A 335 -11.07 -3.70 10.69
CA VAL A 335 -11.55 -4.30 9.44
C VAL A 335 -12.19 -3.24 8.54
N GLY A 336 -13.12 -2.46 9.08
CA GLY A 336 -13.79 -1.40 8.32
C GLY A 336 -12.87 -0.28 7.86
N ALA A 337 -11.89 0.09 8.68
CA ALA A 337 -10.96 1.18 8.43
C ALA A 337 -9.86 0.85 7.41
N THR A 338 -9.69 -0.42 7.05
CA THR A 338 -8.51 -0.85 6.27
C THR A 338 -8.85 -1.72 5.08
N VAL A 339 -9.74 -2.72 5.21
CA VAL A 339 -10.08 -3.64 4.11
C VAL A 339 -10.62 -2.91 2.87
N PRO A 340 -11.43 -1.83 3.00
CA PRO A 340 -11.87 -1.07 1.83
C PRO A 340 -10.77 -0.32 1.09
N ASN A 341 -9.55 -0.18 1.64
CA ASN A 341 -8.45 0.54 0.99
C ASN A 341 -8.07 -0.02 -0.38
N TYR A 342 -8.31 -1.31 -0.61
CA TYR A 342 -8.13 -1.92 -1.92
C TYR A 342 -8.96 -1.26 -3.02
N ILE A 343 -10.12 -0.67 -2.69
CA ILE A 343 -11.10 -0.15 -3.66
C ILE A 343 -11.39 1.34 -3.50
N PHE A 344 -10.95 1.98 -2.42
CA PHE A 344 -11.29 3.38 -2.16
C PHE A 344 -10.42 4.35 -2.97
N PRO A 345 -11.02 5.16 -3.86
CA PRO A 345 -10.30 6.18 -4.62
C PRO A 345 -9.89 7.38 -3.77
N THR A 346 -10.44 7.50 -2.55
CA THR A 346 -10.08 8.53 -1.57
C THR A 346 -8.76 8.23 -0.87
N ILE A 347 -8.20 7.02 -1.05
CA ILE A 347 -6.89 6.64 -0.52
C ILE A 347 -5.78 7.10 -1.47
N GLY A 348 -5.00 8.07 -0.99
CA GLY A 348 -3.92 8.69 -1.78
C GLY A 348 -2.88 7.70 -2.27
N ALA A 349 -2.49 6.75 -1.43
CA ALA A 349 -1.53 5.71 -1.80
C ALA A 349 -2.06 4.82 -2.95
N THR A 350 -3.33 4.42 -2.92
CA THR A 350 -3.97 3.65 -4.00
C THR A 350 -3.90 4.42 -5.31
N MET A 351 -4.32 5.69 -5.31
CA MET A 351 -4.33 6.51 -6.52
C MET A 351 -2.92 6.77 -7.06
N ALA A 352 -1.94 6.96 -6.18
CA ALA A 352 -0.54 7.14 -6.57
C ALA A 352 0.03 5.88 -7.23
N MET A 353 -0.19 4.70 -6.63
CA MET A 353 0.27 3.42 -7.19
C MET A 353 -0.40 3.13 -8.54
N LEU A 354 -1.71 3.37 -8.67
CA LEU A 354 -2.43 3.23 -9.94
C LEU A 354 -1.88 4.17 -11.02
N GLY A 355 -1.62 5.43 -10.67
CA GLY A 355 -1.04 6.42 -11.58
C GLY A 355 0.34 6.02 -12.08
N ILE A 356 1.23 5.58 -11.17
CA ILE A 356 2.57 5.09 -11.51
C ILE A 356 2.50 3.85 -12.42
N ALA A 357 1.59 2.92 -12.11
CA ALA A 357 1.38 1.72 -12.91
C ALA A 357 0.64 1.97 -14.23
N ARG A 358 0.12 3.18 -14.46
CA ARG A 358 -0.77 3.55 -15.58
C ARG A 358 -2.05 2.71 -15.66
N VAL A 359 -2.50 2.15 -14.53
CA VAL A 359 -3.70 1.30 -14.49
C VAL A 359 -4.92 2.16 -14.18
N PRO A 360 -5.94 2.20 -15.06
CA PRO A 360 -7.18 2.91 -14.76
C PRO A 360 -7.90 2.32 -13.55
N LEU A 361 -8.50 3.19 -12.73
CA LEU A 361 -9.18 2.79 -11.50
C LEU A 361 -10.27 1.75 -11.75
N ASP A 362 -11.11 1.93 -12.78
CA ASP A 362 -12.20 0.99 -13.10
C ASP A 362 -11.69 -0.42 -13.41
N ARG A 363 -10.51 -0.54 -14.02
CA ARG A 363 -9.87 -1.83 -14.31
C ARG A 363 -9.33 -2.47 -13.04
N TRP A 364 -8.71 -1.69 -12.17
CA TRP A 364 -8.27 -2.16 -10.86
C TRP A 364 -9.44 -2.64 -10.01
N LEU A 365 -10.55 -1.89 -9.95
CA LEU A 365 -11.73 -2.24 -9.16
C LEU A 365 -12.32 -3.61 -9.54
N ARG A 366 -12.28 -4.00 -10.82
CA ARG A 366 -12.74 -5.33 -11.28
C ARG A 366 -11.95 -6.49 -10.66
N PHE A 367 -10.68 -6.25 -10.31
CA PHE A 367 -9.85 -7.20 -9.57
C PHE A 367 -10.06 -7.04 -8.06
N ALA A 368 -9.95 -5.81 -7.58
CA ALA A 368 -9.90 -5.48 -6.15
C ALA A 368 -11.21 -5.72 -5.40
N ILE A 369 -12.39 -5.54 -6.02
CA ILE A 369 -13.69 -5.78 -5.35
C ILE A 369 -13.79 -7.22 -4.82
N LYS A 370 -13.34 -8.20 -5.62
CA LYS A 370 -13.34 -9.60 -5.20
C LYS A 370 -12.38 -9.82 -4.04
N LEU A 371 -11.21 -9.17 -4.10
CA LEU A 371 -10.22 -9.23 -3.04
C LEU A 371 -10.76 -8.61 -1.75
N THR A 372 -11.36 -7.42 -1.80
CA THR A 372 -12.00 -6.75 -0.67
C THR A 372 -13.07 -7.63 -0.04
N PHE A 373 -13.97 -8.20 -0.85
CA PHE A 373 -15.04 -9.06 -0.37
C PHE A 373 -14.50 -10.27 0.40
N TRP A 374 -13.59 -11.04 -0.21
CA TRP A 374 -13.02 -12.21 0.47
C TRP A 374 -12.16 -11.84 1.68
N THR A 375 -11.48 -10.68 1.65
CA THR A 375 -10.73 -10.18 2.81
C THR A 375 -11.66 -9.79 3.96
N PHE A 376 -12.83 -9.24 3.64
CA PHE A 376 -13.85 -8.94 4.64
C PHE A 376 -14.42 -10.22 5.23
N VAL A 377 -14.74 -11.21 4.39
CA VAL A 377 -15.27 -12.52 4.82
C VAL A 377 -14.30 -13.24 5.75
N ILE A 378 -13.00 -13.28 5.44
CA ILE A 378 -12.03 -13.98 6.30
C ILE A 378 -11.77 -13.27 7.64
N SER A 379 -12.25 -12.03 7.79
CA SER A 379 -12.13 -11.27 9.04
C SER A 379 -13.18 -11.65 10.09
N TRP A 380 -14.22 -12.39 9.71
CA TRP A 380 -15.38 -12.77 10.52
C TRP A 380 -15.61 -14.29 10.45
#